data_AF-A0A8H7NJM4-F1
#
_entry.id   AF-A0A8H7NJM4-F1
#
_cell.length_a   1.000
_cell.length_b   1.000
_cell.length_c   1.000
_cell.angle_alpha   90.00
_cell.angle_beta   90.00
_cell.angle_gamma   90.00
#
_symmetry.space_group_name_H-M   'P 1'
#
loop_
_entity.id
_entity.type
_entity.pdbx_description
1 polymer ?
#
loop_
_entity_poly.entity_id
_entity_poly.type
_entity_poly.pdbx_seq_one_letter_code
_entity_poly.pdbx_strand_id
1 'polypeptide(L)'
;MVAHHLRRSSSLVRFLSHAGRRPLTSITKLRIASAPPPHTLASHPLISSSPANFCVIDRRNSGQVYLRKYLYSSSVSSAVYRPNLKPLPLSRGFIITPARSAAMSSKLIPSNPADVMVIRHVTPNIVTFSVPFARFGTAKIGGRGTLVKLSSGNLAVFSPVALTEAAKAKVAELGGNLAYIIALDYEHHIFISEWATQYPGVKIIGPEGLPEKRAGQHDPKIGKEEFAVVFKKENKHDIKVDNEFDADFDYEYVDGHANKEIVFLYKPEKVLIEADLLFNMPATEQYSKAPEAERKEGFLGKLFEGLQNPHGDNKWMKRFNWHVAAKDRASFNESVKAIGKWDFVKLIPCHGDVVEENAKEMFSQVFEWHLRA
;
A
#
# COMPACT_ATOMS: atom_id res chain seq x y z
N MET A 1 24.00 -71.21 -28.22
CA MET A 1 24.45 -70.48 -29.44
C MET A 1 24.67 -69.04 -29.02
N VAL A 2 25.88 -68.66 -28.57
CA VAL A 2 27.03 -68.20 -29.40
C VAL A 2 26.62 -66.93 -30.16
N ALA A 3 27.19 -65.73 -30.00
CA ALA A 3 28.54 -65.25 -29.66
C ALA A 3 28.42 -63.79 -29.11
N HIS A 4 29.17 -63.35 -28.08
CA HIS A 4 30.53 -62.75 -28.11
C HIS A 4 30.63 -61.47 -28.98
N HIS A 5 31.28 -60.35 -28.64
CA HIS A 5 32.31 -59.96 -27.65
C HIS A 5 32.38 -58.40 -27.64
N LEU A 6 32.38 -57.67 -26.52
CA LEU A 6 33.50 -57.23 -25.64
C LEU A 6 34.54 -56.23 -26.21
N ARG A 7 34.72 -55.13 -25.43
CA ARG A 7 35.99 -54.53 -24.93
C ARG A 7 36.91 -53.83 -25.95
N ARG A 8 37.78 -52.85 -25.63
CA ARG A 8 38.29 -52.17 -24.41
C ARG A 8 39.09 -50.93 -24.93
N SER A 9 39.02 -49.78 -24.26
CA SER A 9 40.07 -49.20 -23.39
C SER A 9 41.27 -48.47 -24.05
N SER A 10 41.63 -47.37 -23.38
CA SER A 10 42.98 -46.83 -23.05
C SER A 10 43.72 -45.82 -23.96
N SER A 11 43.86 -44.61 -23.38
CA SER A 11 45.11 -43.87 -23.05
C SER A 11 45.91 -43.11 -24.12
N LEU A 12 46.10 -41.80 -23.89
CA LEU A 12 47.35 -40.98 -23.82
C LEU A 12 46.90 -39.49 -23.91
N VAL A 13 47.12 -38.54 -22.99
CA VAL A 13 48.32 -37.98 -22.31
C VAL A 13 49.39 -37.40 -23.24
N ARG A 14 49.38 -36.05 -23.41
CA ARG A 14 50.49 -35.04 -23.30
C ARG A 14 50.09 -33.75 -24.06
N PHE A 15 49.97 -32.59 -23.42
CA PHE A 15 50.97 -31.61 -22.94
C PHE A 15 51.61 -30.72 -24.02
N LEU A 16 51.65 -29.40 -23.70
CA LEU A 16 52.45 -28.25 -24.20
C LEU A 16 51.56 -27.14 -24.81
N SER A 17 51.35 -25.99 -24.14
CA SER A 17 52.30 -24.90 -23.78
C SER A 17 52.30 -23.78 -24.84
N HIS A 18 51.92 -22.56 -24.43
CA HIS A 18 52.45 -21.21 -24.77
C HIS A 18 51.34 -20.20 -24.42
N ALA A 19 51.38 -19.37 -23.38
CA ALA A 19 52.36 -18.37 -22.92
C ALA A 19 52.51 -17.14 -23.85
N GLY A 20 52.05 -15.99 -23.36
CA GLY A 20 52.41 -14.63 -23.81
C GLY A 20 51.29 -13.93 -24.62
N ARG A 21 50.97 -12.65 -24.44
CA ARG A 21 51.49 -11.54 -23.62
C ARG A 21 50.36 -10.50 -23.46
N ARG A 22 50.34 -9.79 -22.32
CA ARG A 22 49.62 -8.52 -22.13
C ARG A 22 50.28 -7.40 -22.94
N PRO A 23 49.58 -6.28 -23.13
CA PRO A 23 50.11 -5.03 -22.58
C PRO A 23 49.10 -4.33 -21.66
N LEU A 24 49.61 -3.87 -20.53
CA LEU A 24 48.99 -2.82 -19.72
C LEU A 24 49.10 -1.48 -20.46
N THR A 25 48.01 -0.72 -20.50
CA THR A 25 48.08 0.74 -20.58
C THR A 25 47.35 1.30 -19.37
N SER A 26 48.15 1.76 -18.42
CA SER A 26 47.76 2.64 -17.33
C SER A 26 47.45 4.02 -17.90
N ILE A 27 46.25 4.55 -17.63
CA ILE A 27 46.01 5.98 -17.64
C ILE A 27 45.48 6.35 -16.26
N THR A 28 46.42 6.74 -15.41
CA THR A 28 46.19 7.46 -14.16
C THR A 28 45.70 8.85 -14.52
N LYS A 29 44.43 9.17 -14.23
CA LYS A 29 43.97 10.57 -14.13
C LYS A 29 43.77 10.89 -12.66
N LEU A 30 44.84 11.40 -12.04
CA LEU A 30 44.74 12.24 -10.85
C LEU A 30 43.93 13.49 -11.21
N ARG A 31 42.83 13.75 -10.51
CA ARG A 31 42.32 15.11 -10.33
C ARG A 31 41.92 15.31 -8.88
N ILE A 32 42.92 15.82 -8.17
CA ILE A 32 42.91 16.80 -7.08
C ILE A 32 41.51 17.21 -6.60
N ALA A 33 41.26 16.94 -5.32
CA ALA A 33 40.25 17.57 -4.51
C ALA A 33 40.51 19.07 -4.37
N SER A 34 39.46 19.89 -4.48
CA SER A 34 39.48 21.28 -4.03
C SER A 34 38.19 21.56 -3.27
N ALA A 35 38.28 21.53 -1.95
CA ALA A 35 37.31 22.08 -1.01
C ALA A 35 37.66 23.57 -0.73
N PRO A 36 36.75 24.36 -0.13
CA PRO A 36 36.46 25.76 -0.49
C PRO A 36 37.15 26.80 0.41
N PRO A 37 37.00 28.10 0.09
CA PRO A 37 36.78 29.09 1.17
C PRO A 37 35.89 30.29 0.74
N PRO A 38 35.59 31.26 1.63
CA PRO A 38 35.16 31.13 3.02
C PRO A 38 33.88 31.96 3.35
N HIS A 39 33.29 31.63 4.49
CA HIS A 39 32.42 32.38 5.40
C HIS A 39 32.00 33.83 5.07
N THR A 40 30.69 34.07 5.18
CA THR A 40 30.14 35.28 5.79
C THR A 40 29.01 34.93 6.76
N LEU A 41 29.29 35.23 8.04
CA LEU A 41 28.36 35.29 9.16
C LEU A 41 27.60 36.62 9.13
N ALA A 42 26.27 36.58 9.29
CA ALA A 42 25.46 37.65 9.87
C ALA A 42 24.04 37.06 10.11
N SER A 43 23.74 36.62 11.33
CA SER A 43 22.98 37.36 12.35
C SER A 43 21.46 37.22 12.21
N HIS A 44 20.88 36.44 13.13
CA HIS A 44 19.47 36.47 13.51
C HIS A 44 19.04 37.88 13.94
N PRO A 45 17.73 38.17 13.82
CA PRO A 45 17.00 38.43 15.06
C PRO A 45 15.73 37.59 15.19
N LEU A 46 15.59 37.00 16.37
CA LEU A 46 14.32 36.61 16.97
C LEU A 46 13.49 37.87 17.23
N ILE A 47 12.33 38.03 16.61
CA ILE A 47 11.24 38.82 17.17
C ILE A 47 9.92 38.06 17.02
N SER A 48 9.40 37.74 18.19
CA SER A 48 8.05 37.33 18.52
C SER A 48 7.00 38.35 18.06
N SER A 49 5.84 37.84 17.63
CA SER A 49 4.47 38.36 17.82
C SER A 49 3.63 38.33 16.54
N SER A 50 2.49 37.65 16.65
CA SER A 50 1.36 37.64 15.72
C SER A 50 0.28 38.58 16.28
N PRO A 51 -0.78 38.96 15.53
CA PRO A 51 -0.86 39.37 14.14
C PRO A 51 -1.45 40.80 14.04
N ALA A 52 -1.00 41.61 13.09
CA ALA A 52 -1.69 42.84 12.72
C ALA A 52 -1.78 42.99 11.21
N ASN A 53 -3.03 43.04 10.75
CA ASN A 53 -3.44 43.31 9.38
C ASN A 53 -2.80 44.60 8.85
N PHE A 54 -2.10 44.52 7.73
CA PHE A 54 -1.90 45.68 6.86
C PHE A 54 -2.33 45.36 5.44
N CYS A 55 -3.31 46.16 5.02
CA CYS A 55 -3.82 46.31 3.67
C CYS A 55 -2.87 47.27 2.93
N VAL A 56 -2.34 46.84 1.79
CA VAL A 56 -1.76 47.75 0.79
C VAL A 56 -2.58 47.58 -0.49
N ILE A 57 -3.26 48.67 -0.86
CA ILE A 57 -4.00 48.83 -2.11
C ILE A 57 -3.02 49.44 -3.11
N ASP A 58 -2.82 48.78 -4.25
CA ASP A 58 -2.55 49.50 -5.51
C ASP A 58 -3.50 49.00 -6.61
N ARG A 59 -3.98 49.97 -7.39
CA ARG A 59 -5.03 49.89 -8.39
C ARG A 59 -4.47 49.35 -9.70
N ARG A 60 -5.18 48.39 -10.32
CA ARG A 60 -5.83 48.59 -11.64
C ARG A 60 -6.63 47.36 -12.10
N ASN A 61 -7.86 47.66 -12.53
CA ASN A 61 -8.74 46.96 -13.47
C ASN A 61 -9.44 45.63 -13.08
N SER A 62 -10.75 45.82 -12.86
CA SER A 62 -11.90 45.07 -13.45
C SER A 62 -12.14 43.63 -13.02
N GLY A 63 -13.21 43.44 -12.23
CA GLY A 63 -13.91 42.17 -12.08
C GLY A 63 -14.69 42.09 -10.76
N GLN A 64 -15.91 42.61 -10.73
CA GLN A 64 -16.80 42.58 -9.56
C GLN A 64 -17.06 41.15 -9.05
N VAL A 65 -16.85 40.94 -7.75
CA VAL A 65 -17.34 39.79 -6.98
C VAL A 65 -18.40 40.30 -6.01
N TYR A 66 -19.61 39.77 -6.10
CA TYR A 66 -20.72 40.11 -5.21
C TYR A 66 -20.68 39.24 -3.94
N LEU A 67 -20.47 39.88 -2.78
CA LEU A 67 -20.69 39.30 -1.45
C LEU A 67 -22.01 39.84 -0.91
N ARG A 68 -23.02 38.96 -0.71
CA ARG A 68 -24.27 39.30 -0.01
C ARG A 68 -24.28 38.66 1.38
N LYS A 69 -24.14 39.52 2.39
CA LYS A 69 -24.39 39.25 3.81
C LYS A 69 -25.83 39.68 4.09
N TYR A 70 -26.65 38.83 4.71
CA TYR A 70 -27.94 39.25 5.28
C TYR A 70 -28.03 38.80 6.73
N LEU A 71 -28.26 39.78 7.59
CA LEU A 71 -28.68 39.63 8.97
C LEU A 71 -29.92 40.50 9.18
N TYR A 72 -30.82 39.99 10.04
CA TYR A 72 -31.95 40.65 10.71
C TYR A 72 -33.21 41.01 9.89
N SER A 73 -34.35 40.39 10.24
CA SER A 73 -35.32 40.94 11.21
C SER A 73 -36.76 40.49 10.92
N SER A 74 -37.36 39.87 11.94
CA SER A 74 -38.74 40.06 12.47
C SER A 74 -39.89 40.50 11.56
N SER A 75 -40.84 39.56 11.40
CA SER A 75 -42.27 39.63 11.79
C SER A 75 -43.27 40.61 11.12
N VAL A 76 -44.40 39.98 10.77
CA VAL A 76 -45.82 40.44 10.71
C VAL A 76 -46.42 40.85 9.35
N SER A 77 -47.16 39.89 8.80
CA SER A 77 -48.54 39.91 8.29
C SER A 77 -49.08 41.14 7.53
N SER A 78 -49.46 40.90 6.27
CA SER A 78 -50.77 41.35 5.76
C SER A 78 -51.22 40.47 4.59
N ALA A 79 -52.50 40.11 4.62
CA ALA A 79 -53.17 39.20 3.70
C ALA A 79 -53.50 39.87 2.37
N VAL A 80 -53.27 39.17 1.25
CA VAL A 80 -53.93 39.46 -0.03
C VAL A 80 -54.38 38.15 -0.66
N TYR A 81 -55.69 38.10 -0.90
CA TYR A 81 -56.47 37.01 -1.49
C TYR A 81 -56.24 36.91 -3.01
N ARG A 82 -55.90 35.73 -3.53
CA ARG A 82 -56.12 35.35 -4.94
C ARG A 82 -56.47 33.84 -5.05
N PRO A 83 -57.42 33.44 -5.91
CA PRO A 83 -58.08 32.15 -5.82
C PRO A 83 -57.44 31.05 -6.71
N ASN A 84 -57.73 29.80 -6.33
CA ASN A 84 -57.77 28.58 -7.16
C ASN A 84 -56.47 28.12 -7.85
N LEU A 85 -55.67 27.35 -7.11
CA LEU A 85 -54.82 26.30 -7.67
C LEU A 85 -55.04 25.00 -6.88
N LYS A 86 -55.40 23.92 -7.60
CA LYS A 86 -55.65 22.58 -7.05
C LYS A 86 -54.37 22.02 -6.42
N PRO A 87 -54.40 21.40 -5.23
CA PRO A 87 -53.22 20.78 -4.65
C PRO A 87 -52.93 19.42 -5.30
N LEU A 88 -51.68 19.23 -5.75
CA LEU A 88 -51.12 17.93 -6.11
C LEU A 88 -50.86 17.10 -4.84
N PRO A 89 -51.01 15.76 -4.88
CA PRO A 89 -51.00 14.94 -3.67
C PRO A 89 -49.61 14.85 -3.05
N LEU A 90 -49.58 14.99 -1.72
CA LEU A 90 -48.45 14.79 -0.82
C LEU A 90 -47.76 13.43 -1.10
N SER A 91 -46.48 13.48 -1.47
CA SER A 91 -45.63 12.30 -1.47
C SER A 91 -45.40 11.85 -0.03
N ARG A 92 -45.68 10.55 0.20
CA ARG A 92 -45.43 9.86 1.47
C ARG A 92 -43.96 10.04 1.88
N GLY A 93 -43.70 10.79 2.94
CA GLY A 93 -42.42 10.78 3.63
C GLY A 93 -42.18 9.40 4.22
N PHE A 94 -41.26 8.65 3.64
CA PHE A 94 -40.69 7.47 4.29
C PHE A 94 -39.88 7.97 5.48
N ILE A 95 -40.38 7.71 6.68
CA ILE A 95 -39.59 7.78 7.91
C ILE A 95 -38.56 6.66 7.80
N ILE A 96 -37.34 7.00 7.40
CA ILE A 96 -36.20 6.09 7.49
C ILE A 96 -35.83 6.04 8.96
N THR A 97 -36.27 4.99 9.64
CA THR A 97 -35.72 4.58 10.93
C THR A 97 -34.23 4.23 10.73
N PRO A 98 -33.31 4.74 11.56
CA PRO A 98 -31.89 4.41 11.45
C PRO A 98 -31.67 3.05 12.10
N ALA A 99 -31.99 1.98 11.38
CA ALA A 99 -31.69 0.63 11.80
C ALA A 99 -31.15 -0.16 10.60
N ARG A 100 -29.84 -0.02 10.35
CA ARG A 100 -28.92 -1.01 9.73
C ARG A 100 -27.58 -0.36 9.37
N SER A 101 -26.72 -0.15 10.37
CA SER A 101 -25.28 0.04 10.17
C SER A 101 -24.46 -0.93 11.04
N ALA A 102 -25.07 -2.02 11.50
CA ALA A 102 -24.36 -3.04 12.26
C ALA A 102 -23.61 -4.01 11.30
N ALA A 103 -22.27 -3.88 11.34
CA ALA A 103 -21.19 -4.77 10.90
C ALA A 103 -21.08 -5.11 9.40
N MET A 104 -20.27 -4.31 8.67
CA MET A 104 -19.76 -4.69 7.35
C MET A 104 -18.55 -5.62 7.47
N SER A 105 -17.72 -5.49 8.52
CA SER A 105 -16.51 -6.29 8.70
C SER A 105 -16.78 -7.77 8.98
N SER A 106 -17.85 -8.11 9.70
CA SER A 106 -18.17 -9.50 10.08
C SER A 106 -18.42 -10.42 8.88
N LYS A 107 -18.80 -9.88 7.72
CA LYS A 107 -18.97 -10.62 6.46
C LYS A 107 -17.66 -10.86 5.71
N LEU A 108 -16.61 -10.12 6.07
CA LEU A 108 -15.30 -10.17 5.42
C LEU A 108 -14.32 -11.09 6.14
N ILE A 109 -14.65 -11.50 7.36
CA ILE A 109 -13.77 -12.23 8.26
C ILE A 109 -14.27 -13.67 8.37
N PRO A 110 -13.41 -14.68 8.16
CA PRO A 110 -13.77 -16.07 8.41
C PRO A 110 -14.30 -16.26 9.84
N SER A 111 -15.28 -17.15 10.02
CA SER A 111 -15.85 -17.43 11.35
C SER A 111 -14.82 -17.95 12.34
N ASN A 112 -13.87 -18.76 11.86
CA ASN A 112 -12.70 -19.18 12.63
C ASN A 112 -11.41 -18.88 11.85
N PRO A 113 -10.82 -17.68 11.99
CA PRO A 113 -9.61 -17.30 11.28
C PRO A 113 -8.41 -18.20 11.58
N ALA A 114 -8.36 -18.82 12.77
CA ALA A 114 -7.25 -19.68 13.17
C ALA A 114 -7.17 -20.97 12.33
N ASP A 115 -8.32 -21.52 11.93
CA ASP A 115 -8.37 -22.78 11.16
C ASP A 115 -7.89 -22.60 9.72
N VAL A 116 -8.12 -21.42 9.15
CA VAL A 116 -7.86 -21.14 7.73
C VAL A 116 -6.61 -20.32 7.49
N MET A 117 -5.98 -19.78 8.54
CA MET A 117 -4.76 -18.99 8.41
C MET A 117 -3.56 -19.85 8.02
N VAL A 118 -2.87 -19.42 6.97
CA VAL A 118 -1.59 -19.96 6.53
C VAL A 118 -0.50 -19.01 6.98
N ILE A 119 0.44 -19.54 7.77
CA ILE A 119 1.58 -18.80 8.30
C ILE A 119 2.83 -19.31 7.61
N ARG A 120 3.59 -18.41 6.99
CA ARG A 120 4.80 -18.79 6.24
C ARG A 120 5.92 -17.78 6.46
N HIS A 121 7.14 -18.28 6.67
CA HIS A 121 8.35 -17.47 6.52
C HIS A 121 8.63 -17.33 5.02
N VAL A 122 8.53 -16.11 4.51
CA VAL A 122 8.91 -15.76 3.13
C VAL A 122 10.42 -15.57 3.03
N THR A 123 11.00 -15.10 4.13
CA THR A 123 12.44 -14.93 4.39
C THR A 123 12.69 -15.19 5.88
N PRO A 124 13.94 -15.19 6.37
CA PRO A 124 14.20 -15.26 7.80
C PRO A 124 13.54 -14.15 8.62
N ASN A 125 13.39 -12.94 8.06
CA ASN A 125 12.86 -11.77 8.77
C ASN A 125 11.41 -11.41 8.40
N ILE A 126 10.80 -12.08 7.43
CA ILE A 126 9.45 -11.78 6.96
C ILE A 126 8.54 -13.01 7.08
N VAL A 127 7.44 -12.83 7.81
CA VAL A 127 6.37 -13.82 7.97
C VAL A 127 5.07 -13.26 7.38
N THR A 128 4.37 -14.06 6.58
CA THR A 128 3.04 -13.70 6.08
C THR A 128 1.96 -14.50 6.80
N PHE A 129 0.84 -13.84 7.04
CA PHE A 129 -0.41 -14.40 7.57
C PHE A 129 -1.48 -14.32 6.47
N SER A 130 -1.63 -15.41 5.71
CA SER A 130 -2.54 -15.50 4.58
C SER A 130 -3.87 -16.08 5.00
N VAL A 131 -4.97 -15.44 4.59
CA VAL A 131 -6.33 -15.82 4.95
C VAL A 131 -7.27 -15.78 3.75
N PRO A 132 -8.32 -16.61 3.73
CA PRO A 132 -9.41 -16.46 2.77
C PRO A 132 -10.10 -15.10 2.93
N PHE A 133 -10.37 -14.43 1.81
CA PHE A 133 -11.14 -13.19 1.79
C PHE A 133 -11.83 -13.02 0.43
N ALA A 134 -13.13 -12.72 0.47
CA ALA A 134 -13.93 -12.50 -0.73
C ALA A 134 -14.42 -11.06 -0.83
N ARG A 135 -13.96 -10.34 -1.84
CA ARG A 135 -14.43 -8.98 -2.15
C ARG A 135 -15.87 -9.05 -2.63
N PHE A 136 -16.71 -8.18 -2.06
CA PHE A 136 -18.17 -8.17 -2.26
C PHE A 136 -18.84 -9.54 -1.98
N GLY A 137 -18.19 -10.39 -1.18
CA GLY A 137 -18.67 -11.75 -0.86
C GLY A 137 -18.62 -12.73 -2.02
N THR A 138 -18.01 -12.39 -3.17
CA THR A 138 -18.05 -13.24 -4.37
C THR A 138 -16.71 -13.43 -5.08
N ALA A 139 -15.85 -12.41 -5.13
CA ALA A 139 -14.52 -12.51 -5.76
C ALA A 139 -13.47 -12.90 -4.71
N LYS A 140 -12.94 -14.11 -4.78
CA LYS A 140 -12.05 -14.74 -3.79
C LYS A 140 -10.60 -14.33 -4.00
N ILE A 141 -10.32 -13.09 -3.62
CA ILE A 141 -9.01 -12.45 -3.82
C ILE A 141 -7.99 -12.75 -2.72
N GLY A 142 -8.43 -13.37 -1.62
CA GLY A 142 -7.59 -13.65 -0.44
C GLY A 142 -7.23 -12.38 0.32
N GLY A 143 -6.67 -12.51 1.52
CA GLY A 143 -6.12 -11.40 2.30
C GLY A 143 -4.80 -11.80 2.94
N ARG A 144 -3.91 -10.85 3.18
CA ARG A 144 -2.58 -11.12 3.74
C ARG A 144 -2.13 -9.99 4.64
N GLY A 145 -1.66 -10.34 5.83
CA GLY A 145 -0.83 -9.47 6.66
C GLY A 145 0.62 -9.90 6.60
N THR A 146 1.55 -8.96 6.72
CA THR A 146 2.99 -9.22 6.64
C THR A 146 3.68 -8.69 7.89
N LEU A 147 4.34 -9.56 8.63
CA LEU A 147 5.16 -9.22 9.79
C LEU A 147 6.63 -9.20 9.39
N VAL A 148 7.30 -8.09 9.65
CA VAL A 148 8.71 -7.89 9.32
C VAL A 148 9.50 -7.61 10.59
N LYS A 149 10.63 -8.27 10.75
CA LYS A 149 11.63 -7.97 11.76
C LYS A 149 12.64 -6.97 11.20
N LEU A 150 12.73 -5.80 11.82
CA LEU A 150 13.69 -4.77 11.47
C LEU A 150 15.10 -5.15 11.96
N SER A 151 16.11 -4.50 11.41
CA SER A 151 17.53 -4.61 11.80
C SER A 151 17.75 -4.20 13.26
N SER A 152 16.89 -3.35 13.82
CA SER A 152 16.84 -3.01 15.25
C SER A 152 16.40 -4.18 16.15
N GLY A 153 15.76 -5.20 15.57
CA GLY A 153 15.09 -6.29 16.29
C GLY A 153 13.61 -6.03 16.59
N ASN A 154 13.11 -4.81 16.40
CA ASN A 154 11.69 -4.50 16.52
C ASN A 154 10.90 -5.04 15.34
N LEU A 155 9.59 -5.13 15.50
CA LEU A 155 8.70 -5.68 14.48
C LEU A 155 7.76 -4.60 13.92
N ALA A 156 7.45 -4.74 12.64
CA ALA A 156 6.44 -3.99 11.93
C ALA A 156 5.42 -4.96 11.31
N VAL A 157 4.12 -4.68 11.45
CA VAL A 157 3.07 -5.43 10.76
C VAL A 157 2.38 -4.56 9.72
N PHE A 158 2.31 -5.04 8.49
CA PHE A 158 1.68 -4.39 7.34
C PHE A 158 0.35 -5.07 7.04
N SER A 159 -0.71 -4.27 6.90
CA SER A 159 -2.08 -4.74 6.61
C SER A 159 -2.51 -5.89 7.54
N PRO A 160 -2.51 -5.70 8.86
CA PRO A 160 -2.76 -6.79 9.80
C PRO A 160 -4.07 -7.51 9.50
N VAL A 161 -4.06 -8.83 9.69
CA VAL A 161 -5.24 -9.71 9.63
C VAL A 161 -5.70 -10.06 11.05
N ALA A 162 -6.71 -10.94 11.20
CA ALA A 162 -7.17 -11.38 12.52
C ALA A 162 -6.02 -11.86 13.41
N LEU A 163 -5.97 -11.41 14.66
CA LEU A 163 -4.87 -11.68 15.58
C LEU A 163 -5.11 -13.00 16.31
N THR A 164 -4.79 -14.10 15.63
CA THR A 164 -4.89 -15.46 16.18
C THR A 164 -3.77 -15.74 17.18
N GLU A 165 -3.94 -16.75 18.03
CA GLU A 165 -2.87 -17.19 18.95
C GLU A 165 -1.62 -17.65 18.19
N ALA A 166 -1.77 -18.24 17.00
CA ALA A 166 -0.66 -18.60 16.14
C ALA A 166 0.09 -17.36 15.58
N ALA A 167 -0.64 -16.28 15.26
CA ALA A 167 -0.03 -15.01 14.86
C ALA A 167 0.73 -14.35 16.03
N LYS A 168 0.16 -14.36 17.24
CA LYS A 168 0.83 -13.89 18.47
C LYS A 168 2.10 -14.69 18.77
N ALA A 169 2.04 -16.01 18.59
CA ALA A 169 3.20 -16.88 18.75
C ALA A 169 4.34 -16.52 17.78
N LYS A 170 4.01 -16.12 16.53
CA LYS A 170 5.02 -15.63 15.58
C LYS A 170 5.60 -14.28 15.94
N VAL A 171 4.79 -13.37 16.48
CA VAL A 171 5.30 -12.12 17.05
C VAL A 171 6.30 -12.42 18.16
N ALA A 172 5.96 -13.32 19.09
CA ALA A 172 6.87 -13.74 20.17
C ALA A 172 8.15 -14.40 19.65
N GLU A 173 8.04 -15.32 18.66
CA GLU A 173 9.16 -16.01 18.03
C GLU A 173 10.18 -15.05 17.39
N LEU A 174 9.70 -13.97 16.76
CA LEU A 174 10.59 -12.99 16.11
C LEU A 174 11.20 -11.96 17.08
N GLY A 175 10.78 -11.95 18.35
CA GLY A 175 11.35 -11.10 19.41
C GLY A 175 10.30 -10.40 20.28
N GLY A 176 9.03 -10.46 19.92
CA GLY A 176 7.90 -9.97 20.72
C GLY A 176 7.66 -8.46 20.70
N ASN A 177 8.66 -7.65 20.31
CA ASN A 177 8.56 -6.19 20.35
C ASN A 177 7.94 -5.62 19.07
N LEU A 178 6.61 -5.61 18.98
CA LEU A 178 5.90 -4.93 17.89
C LEU A 178 5.90 -3.42 18.13
N ALA A 179 6.54 -2.67 17.23
CA ALA A 179 6.68 -1.21 17.32
C ALA A 179 5.84 -0.47 16.28
N TYR A 180 5.47 -1.11 15.15
CA TYR A 180 4.79 -0.45 14.05
C TYR A 180 3.60 -1.26 13.53
N ILE A 181 2.47 -0.58 13.29
CA ILE A 181 1.31 -1.11 12.57
C ILE A 181 1.07 -0.20 11.37
N ILE A 182 1.06 -0.78 10.18
CA ILE A 182 0.92 -0.04 8.93
C ILE A 182 -0.38 -0.44 8.23
N ALA A 183 -1.25 0.53 8.00
CA ALA A 183 -2.32 0.45 7.04
C ALA A 183 -1.76 0.81 5.66
N LEU A 184 -1.62 -0.15 4.76
CA LEU A 184 -1.03 0.11 3.45
C LEU A 184 -1.93 0.99 2.58
N ASP A 185 -3.24 1.02 2.82
CA ASP A 185 -4.19 1.85 2.09
C ASP A 185 -5.51 2.06 2.88
N TYR A 186 -6.55 2.52 2.18
CA TYR A 186 -7.88 2.75 2.73
C TYR A 186 -8.71 1.51 3.04
N GLU A 187 -8.36 0.34 2.53
CA GLU A 187 -9.13 -0.90 2.67
C GLU A 187 -8.50 -1.86 3.68
N HIS A 188 -7.19 -1.73 3.94
CA HIS A 188 -6.40 -2.64 4.77
C HIS A 188 -6.21 -2.17 6.23
N HIS A 189 -7.30 -1.85 6.92
CA HIS A 189 -7.25 -1.26 8.27
C HIS A 189 -8.13 -1.94 9.33
N ILE A 190 -8.92 -2.95 8.96
CA ILE A 190 -9.96 -3.52 9.83
C ILE A 190 -9.40 -4.06 11.16
N PHE A 191 -8.19 -4.62 11.16
CA PHE A 191 -7.62 -5.27 12.34
C PHE A 191 -6.62 -4.41 13.14
N ILE A 192 -6.41 -3.14 12.76
CA ILE A 192 -5.47 -2.25 13.47
C ILE A 192 -5.79 -2.18 14.97
N SER A 193 -7.07 -2.03 15.32
CA SER A 193 -7.50 -1.88 16.71
C SER A 193 -7.23 -3.12 17.55
N GLU A 194 -7.44 -4.30 16.97
CA GLU A 194 -7.20 -5.58 17.62
C GLU A 194 -5.71 -5.75 17.94
N TRP A 195 -4.82 -5.40 17.00
CA TRP A 195 -3.38 -5.44 17.18
C TRP A 195 -2.87 -4.34 18.14
N ALA A 196 -3.35 -3.10 18.01
CA ALA A 196 -2.95 -1.99 18.89
C ALA A 196 -3.38 -2.21 20.35
N THR A 197 -4.51 -2.90 20.57
CA THR A 197 -4.95 -3.29 21.92
C THR A 197 -4.02 -4.35 22.53
N GLN A 198 -3.55 -5.31 21.73
CA GLN A 198 -2.65 -6.36 22.20
C GLN A 198 -1.21 -5.87 22.44
N TYR A 199 -0.75 -4.91 21.63
CA TYR A 199 0.61 -4.38 21.67
C TYR A 199 0.55 -2.86 21.93
N PRO A 200 0.46 -2.43 23.20
CA PRO A 200 0.38 -1.02 23.54
C PRO A 200 1.68 -0.29 23.21
N GLY A 201 1.57 0.95 22.74
CA GLY A 201 2.72 1.81 22.39
C GLY A 201 3.21 1.69 20.93
N VAL A 202 2.56 0.85 20.12
CA VAL A 202 2.80 0.80 18.67
C VAL A 202 2.52 2.14 18.00
N LYS A 203 3.36 2.48 17.01
CA LYS A 203 3.11 3.58 16.09
C LYS A 203 2.21 3.09 14.96
N ILE A 204 1.04 3.70 14.83
CA ILE A 204 0.12 3.42 13.73
C ILE A 204 0.44 4.38 12.58
N ILE A 205 0.58 3.83 11.38
CA ILE A 205 0.99 4.52 10.17
C ILE A 205 -0.06 4.26 9.09
N GLY A 206 -0.41 5.25 8.30
CA GLY A 206 -1.32 5.07 7.18
C GLY A 206 -1.50 6.32 6.31
N PRO A 207 -2.32 6.25 5.26
CA PRO A 207 -2.53 7.37 4.35
C PRO A 207 -3.45 8.44 4.95
N GLU A 208 -3.32 9.67 4.46
CA GLU A 208 -4.24 10.77 4.75
C GLU A 208 -5.69 10.37 4.52
N GLY A 209 -6.63 10.85 5.35
CA GLY A 209 -8.06 10.56 5.23
C GLY A 209 -8.49 9.19 5.77
N LEU A 210 -7.57 8.25 6.00
CA LEU A 210 -7.88 7.01 6.73
C LEU A 210 -8.24 7.27 8.22
N PRO A 211 -7.54 8.14 8.97
CA PRO A 211 -7.95 8.48 10.34
C PRO A 211 -9.39 8.99 10.42
N GLU A 212 -9.79 9.85 9.49
CA GLU A 212 -11.13 10.41 9.38
C GLU A 212 -12.15 9.33 8.99
N LYS A 213 -11.82 8.45 8.04
CA LYS A 213 -12.65 7.29 7.67
C LYS A 213 -12.94 6.41 8.89
N ARG A 214 -11.90 6.07 9.66
CA ARG A 214 -12.04 5.24 10.87
C ARG A 214 -12.88 5.95 11.94
N ALA A 215 -12.65 7.24 12.17
CA ALA A 215 -13.41 8.01 13.15
C ALA A 215 -14.91 8.10 12.82
N GLY A 216 -15.26 8.10 11.53
CA GLY A 216 -16.64 8.10 11.03
C GLY A 216 -17.31 6.73 10.92
N GLN A 217 -16.57 5.63 11.13
CA GLN A 217 -17.11 4.27 11.05
C GLN A 217 -17.74 3.83 12.38
N HIS A 218 -18.82 3.04 12.26
CA HIS A 218 -19.51 2.42 13.37
C HIS A 218 -19.42 0.89 13.22
N ASP A 219 -18.20 0.37 13.33
CA ASP A 219 -17.91 -1.07 13.28
C ASP A 219 -17.19 -1.48 14.56
N PRO A 220 -17.59 -2.57 15.25
CA PRO A 220 -16.99 -2.97 16.52
C PRO A 220 -15.51 -3.35 16.42
N LYS A 221 -15.00 -3.64 15.21
CA LYS A 221 -13.56 -3.91 14.99
C LYS A 221 -12.73 -2.65 14.75
N ILE A 222 -13.37 -1.50 14.53
CA ILE A 222 -12.69 -0.26 14.15
C ILE A 222 -12.80 0.75 15.29
N GLY A 223 -11.68 0.95 15.97
CA GLY A 223 -11.47 1.97 16.99
C GLY A 223 -11.02 3.31 16.41
N LYS A 224 -10.64 4.20 17.33
CA LYS A 224 -10.27 5.60 17.07
C LYS A 224 -8.83 5.89 17.51
N GLU A 225 -7.94 4.94 17.23
CA GLU A 225 -6.53 5.08 17.58
C GLU A 225 -5.89 6.25 16.83
N GLU A 226 -4.95 6.91 17.49
CA GLU A 226 -4.17 7.98 16.87
C GLU A 226 -3.14 7.39 15.89
N PHE A 227 -2.99 8.05 14.74
CA PHE A 227 -1.96 7.72 13.77
C PHE A 227 -0.72 8.55 14.07
N ALA A 228 0.37 7.88 14.41
CA ALA A 228 1.65 8.52 14.68
C ALA A 228 2.22 9.18 13.41
N VAL A 229 1.97 8.59 12.24
CA VAL A 229 2.41 9.11 10.94
C VAL A 229 1.29 8.96 9.92
N VAL A 230 0.99 10.06 9.23
CA VAL A 230 0.00 10.11 8.16
C VAL A 230 0.68 10.51 6.86
N PHE A 231 0.64 9.64 5.86
CA PHE A 231 1.19 9.91 4.53
C PHE A 231 0.29 10.86 3.75
N LYS A 232 0.79 12.05 3.43
CA LYS A 232 0.04 13.12 2.77
C LYS A 232 0.61 13.42 1.40
N LYS A 233 -0.27 13.84 0.48
CA LYS A 233 0.13 14.12 -0.91
C LYS A 233 1.11 15.28 -0.98
N GLU A 234 0.92 16.31 -0.15
CA GLU A 234 1.64 17.59 -0.24
C GLU A 234 3.14 17.46 0.03
N ASN A 235 3.56 16.45 0.82
CA ASN A 235 4.94 16.23 1.20
C ASN A 235 5.39 14.77 1.03
N LYS A 236 4.76 14.00 0.13
CA LYS A 236 4.93 12.54 0.06
C LYS A 236 6.37 12.03 -0.05
N HIS A 237 7.30 12.83 -0.59
CA HIS A 237 8.73 12.47 -0.71
C HIS A 237 9.60 12.93 0.47
N ASP A 238 9.05 13.75 1.37
CA ASP A 238 9.75 14.28 2.55
C ASP A 238 9.30 13.61 3.87
N ILE A 239 8.26 12.78 3.83
CA ILE A 239 7.73 12.11 5.02
C ILE A 239 8.74 11.12 5.59
N LYS A 240 8.86 11.14 6.92
CA LYS A 240 9.73 10.26 7.72
C LYS A 240 8.90 9.59 8.82
N VAL A 241 9.09 8.28 9.00
CA VAL A 241 8.43 7.57 10.10
C VAL A 241 9.22 7.80 11.37
N ASP A 242 10.46 7.35 11.37
CA ASP A 242 11.52 7.67 12.32
C ASP A 242 12.84 7.05 11.84
N ASN A 243 13.96 7.40 12.49
CA ASN A 243 15.28 6.93 12.09
C ASN A 243 15.41 5.39 12.08
N GLU A 244 14.69 4.68 12.93
CA GLU A 244 14.78 3.22 13.02
C GLU A 244 14.06 2.56 11.84
N PHE A 245 12.81 2.97 11.60
CA PHE A 245 12.02 2.45 10.49
C PHE A 245 12.62 2.84 9.13
N ASP A 246 13.05 4.09 9.00
CA ASP A 246 13.58 4.62 7.74
C ASP A 246 14.97 4.03 7.38
N ALA A 247 15.68 3.45 8.35
CA ALA A 247 16.93 2.73 8.09
C ALA A 247 16.69 1.47 7.24
N ASP A 248 15.55 0.80 7.43
CA ASP A 248 15.22 -0.47 6.79
C ASP A 248 14.28 -0.34 5.60
N PHE A 249 13.50 0.74 5.54
CA PHE A 249 12.49 0.92 4.50
C PHE A 249 12.77 2.13 3.61
N ASP A 250 12.57 1.94 2.30
CA ASP A 250 12.16 3.02 1.41
C ASP A 250 10.64 2.88 1.18
N TYR A 251 9.94 3.98 0.93
CA TYR A 251 8.49 3.95 0.74
C TYR A 251 8.02 5.05 -0.20
N GLU A 252 6.89 4.80 -0.88
CA GLU A 252 6.26 5.72 -1.82
C GLU A 252 4.77 5.75 -1.53
N TYR A 253 4.24 6.95 -1.27
CA TYR A 253 2.80 7.15 -1.17
C TYR A 253 2.22 7.42 -2.56
N VAL A 254 1.54 6.41 -3.08
CA VAL A 254 0.83 6.42 -4.37
C VAL A 254 -0.53 7.11 -4.19
N ASP A 255 -0.50 8.42 -3.91
CA ASP A 255 -1.69 9.24 -3.67
C ASP A 255 -2.68 9.25 -4.85
N GLY A 256 -2.17 9.00 -6.06
CA GLY A 256 -2.98 8.87 -7.27
C GLY A 256 -3.71 7.53 -7.42
N HIS A 257 -3.44 6.55 -6.56
CA HIS A 257 -4.15 5.27 -6.54
C HIS A 257 -5.55 5.42 -5.92
N ALA A 258 -6.51 4.62 -6.40
CA ALA A 258 -7.90 4.66 -5.96
C ALA A 258 -8.08 4.46 -4.44
N ASN A 259 -7.18 3.69 -3.82
CA ASN A 259 -7.22 3.40 -2.38
C ASN A 259 -6.18 4.19 -1.58
N LYS A 260 -5.45 5.14 -2.20
CA LYS A 260 -4.39 5.92 -1.54
C LYS A 260 -3.35 5.03 -0.87
N GLU A 261 -2.61 4.33 -1.71
CA GLU A 261 -1.74 3.24 -1.28
C GLU A 261 -0.33 3.70 -0.92
N ILE A 262 0.29 3.03 0.04
CA ILE A 262 1.67 3.22 0.44
C ILE A 262 2.41 1.92 0.16
N VAL A 263 3.46 2.00 -0.63
CA VAL A 263 4.29 0.84 -0.98
C VAL A 263 5.61 0.93 -0.24
N PHE A 264 6.09 -0.19 0.28
CA PHE A 264 7.33 -0.27 1.05
C PHE A 264 8.33 -1.21 0.37
N LEU A 265 9.59 -0.79 0.30
CA LEU A 265 10.73 -1.65 0.02
C LEU A 265 11.43 -1.96 1.35
N TYR A 266 11.38 -3.21 1.79
CA TYR A 266 12.27 -3.70 2.82
C TYR A 266 13.68 -3.90 2.23
N LYS A 267 14.58 -2.95 2.50
CA LYS A 267 15.92 -2.89 1.91
C LYS A 267 16.80 -4.10 2.26
N PRO A 268 16.83 -4.61 3.51
CA PRO A 268 17.76 -5.69 3.88
C PRO A 268 17.62 -6.96 3.03
N GLU A 269 16.40 -7.29 2.60
CA GLU A 269 16.13 -8.50 1.83
C GLU A 269 15.52 -8.21 0.44
N LYS A 270 15.48 -6.93 0.04
CA LYS A 270 15.00 -6.48 -1.27
C LYS A 270 13.57 -6.96 -1.59
N VAL A 271 12.67 -6.79 -0.63
CA VAL A 271 11.28 -7.24 -0.73
C VAL A 271 10.35 -6.05 -0.84
N LEU A 272 9.56 -6.01 -1.92
CA LEU A 272 8.48 -5.05 -2.09
C LEU A 272 7.24 -5.55 -1.34
N ILE A 273 6.65 -4.70 -0.51
CA ILE A 273 5.42 -4.97 0.24
C ILE A 273 4.39 -3.94 -0.21
N GLU A 274 3.27 -4.41 -0.73
CA GLU A 274 2.18 -3.57 -1.22
C GLU A 274 0.83 -4.23 -0.96
N ALA A 275 -0.24 -3.47 -1.16
CA ALA A 275 -1.60 -3.91 -0.91
C ALA A 275 -2.36 -4.20 -2.20
N ASP A 276 -2.86 -3.15 -2.83
CA ASP A 276 -3.80 -3.19 -3.95
C ASP A 276 -3.16 -2.74 -5.27
N LEU A 277 -1.85 -2.41 -5.28
CA LEU A 277 -1.16 -1.88 -6.43
C LEU A 277 -1.02 -2.95 -7.49
N LEU A 278 -0.54 -4.14 -7.11
CA LEU A 278 -0.35 -5.28 -8.00
C LEU A 278 -0.94 -6.55 -7.39
N PHE A 279 -2.09 -6.99 -7.91
CA PHE A 279 -2.63 -8.29 -7.53
C PHE A 279 -1.87 -9.40 -8.25
N ASN A 280 -1.58 -10.50 -7.55
CA ASN A 280 -0.97 -11.68 -8.16
C ASN A 280 -1.91 -12.89 -8.10
N MET A 281 -3.07 -12.75 -8.76
CA MET A 281 -4.10 -13.78 -8.77
C MET A 281 -3.66 -15.03 -9.56
N PRO A 282 -4.09 -16.25 -9.18
CA PRO A 282 -5.06 -16.58 -8.13
C PRO A 282 -4.52 -16.54 -6.69
N ALA A 283 -5.42 -16.49 -5.71
CA ALA A 283 -5.12 -16.48 -4.28
C ALA A 283 -4.88 -17.90 -3.70
N THR A 284 -3.98 -18.67 -4.32
CA THR A 284 -3.80 -20.11 -4.03
C THR A 284 -3.40 -20.37 -2.58
N GLU A 285 -2.39 -19.66 -2.08
CA GLU A 285 -1.88 -19.84 -0.72
C GLU A 285 -2.95 -19.46 0.30
N GLN A 286 -3.63 -18.34 0.06
CA GLN A 286 -4.63 -17.74 0.95
C GLN A 286 -5.86 -18.64 1.13
N TYR A 287 -6.17 -19.49 0.14
CA TYR A 287 -7.25 -20.46 0.20
C TYR A 287 -6.78 -21.90 0.45
N SER A 288 -5.48 -22.17 0.64
CA SER A 288 -4.94 -23.53 0.72
C SER A 288 -5.43 -24.34 1.93
N LYS A 289 -5.84 -23.67 3.02
CA LYS A 289 -6.49 -24.26 4.20
C LYS A 289 -8.01 -24.11 4.23
N ALA A 290 -8.61 -23.36 3.31
CA ALA A 290 -10.07 -23.24 3.25
C ALA A 290 -10.71 -24.59 2.86
N PRO A 291 -11.99 -24.83 3.21
CA PRO A 291 -12.74 -25.98 2.70
C PRO A 291 -12.71 -26.03 1.17
N GLU A 292 -12.63 -27.22 0.56
CA GLU A 292 -12.46 -27.36 -0.89
C GLU A 292 -13.55 -26.63 -1.70
N ALA A 293 -14.80 -26.66 -1.21
CA ALA A 293 -15.93 -25.95 -1.80
C ALA A 293 -15.73 -24.42 -1.85
N GLU A 294 -14.92 -23.88 -0.94
CA GLU A 294 -14.63 -22.45 -0.84
C GLU A 294 -13.40 -22.03 -1.64
N ARG A 295 -12.60 -22.95 -2.18
CA ARG A 295 -11.37 -22.60 -2.94
C ARG A 295 -11.64 -22.16 -4.37
N LYS A 296 -12.72 -22.64 -4.98
CA LYS A 296 -13.00 -22.39 -6.40
C LYS A 296 -13.76 -21.09 -6.59
N GLU A 297 -13.31 -20.28 -7.54
CA GLU A 297 -14.04 -19.08 -7.94
C GLU A 297 -15.36 -19.40 -8.63
N GLY A 298 -16.35 -18.51 -8.44
CA GLY A 298 -17.53 -18.46 -9.30
C GLY A 298 -17.21 -17.81 -10.66
N PHE A 299 -18.17 -17.76 -11.58
CA PHE A 299 -17.95 -17.19 -12.91
C PHE A 299 -17.42 -15.74 -12.88
N LEU A 300 -18.04 -14.86 -12.07
CA LEU A 300 -17.58 -13.47 -11.91
C LEU A 300 -16.20 -13.39 -11.25
N GLY A 301 -15.94 -14.26 -10.28
CA GLY A 301 -14.64 -14.38 -9.63
C GLY A 301 -13.55 -14.80 -10.60
N LYS A 302 -13.83 -15.75 -11.50
CA LYS A 302 -12.89 -16.16 -12.56
C LYS A 302 -12.59 -15.04 -13.56
N LEU A 303 -13.57 -14.21 -13.88
CA LEU A 303 -13.33 -13.03 -14.71
C LEU A 303 -12.43 -12.02 -14.00
N PHE A 304 -12.66 -11.78 -12.69
CA PHE A 304 -11.82 -10.89 -11.89
C PHE A 304 -10.41 -11.45 -11.70
N GLU A 305 -10.28 -12.74 -11.40
CA GLU A 305 -9.01 -13.47 -11.33
C GLU A 305 -8.20 -13.27 -12.62
N GLY A 306 -8.82 -13.45 -13.79
CA GLY A 306 -8.15 -13.23 -15.08
C GLY A 306 -7.78 -11.77 -15.36
N LEU A 307 -8.57 -10.80 -14.88
CA LEU A 307 -8.27 -9.36 -15.00
C LEU A 307 -7.07 -8.95 -14.15
N GLN A 308 -6.91 -9.59 -13.00
CA GLN A 308 -5.89 -9.31 -11.99
C GLN A 308 -4.78 -10.38 -11.94
N ASN A 309 -4.60 -11.14 -13.02
CA ASN A 309 -3.52 -12.11 -13.16
C ASN A 309 -2.36 -11.45 -13.95
N PRO A 310 -1.15 -11.32 -13.36
CA PRO A 310 -0.03 -10.65 -14.02
C PRO A 310 0.73 -11.56 -15.00
N HIS A 311 0.44 -12.87 -15.02
CA HIS A 311 1.13 -13.86 -15.84
C HIS A 311 0.58 -13.92 -17.27
N GLY A 312 1.47 -14.05 -18.26
CA GLY A 312 1.08 -14.15 -19.67
C GLY A 312 0.63 -12.80 -20.25
N ASP A 313 -0.51 -12.77 -20.95
CA ASP A 313 -1.06 -11.53 -21.51
C ASP A 313 -1.74 -10.69 -20.42
N ASN A 314 -0.97 -9.76 -19.84
CA ASN A 314 -1.43 -8.82 -18.81
C ASN A 314 -2.04 -7.52 -19.35
N LYS A 315 -2.44 -7.46 -20.63
CA LYS A 315 -3.02 -6.24 -21.24
C LYS A 315 -4.27 -5.74 -20.53
N TRP A 316 -5.10 -6.63 -20.00
CA TRP A 316 -6.30 -6.23 -19.26
C TRP A 316 -5.96 -5.67 -17.88
N MET A 317 -4.96 -6.22 -17.19
CA MET A 317 -4.43 -5.66 -15.95
C MET A 317 -3.83 -4.27 -16.18
N LYS A 318 -3.06 -4.07 -17.27
CA LYS A 318 -2.57 -2.74 -17.69
C LYS A 318 -3.71 -1.74 -17.87
N ARG A 319 -4.80 -2.15 -18.54
CA ARG A 319 -6.00 -1.31 -18.72
C ARG A 319 -6.68 -0.99 -17.40
N PHE A 320 -6.81 -1.97 -16.50
CA PHE A 320 -7.39 -1.76 -15.19
C PHE A 320 -6.58 -0.72 -14.40
N ASN A 321 -5.27 -0.89 -14.34
CA ASN A 321 -4.39 0.07 -13.66
C ASN A 321 -4.50 1.47 -14.28
N TRP A 322 -4.50 1.56 -15.62
CA TRP A 322 -4.53 2.83 -16.33
C TRP A 322 -5.86 3.60 -16.24
N HIS A 323 -6.98 2.89 -16.29
CA HIS A 323 -8.32 3.48 -16.40
C HIS A 323 -9.12 3.45 -15.09
N VAL A 324 -8.83 2.51 -14.19
CA VAL A 324 -9.62 2.27 -12.97
C VAL A 324 -8.82 2.61 -11.72
N ALA A 325 -7.63 2.04 -11.56
CA ALA A 325 -6.83 2.18 -10.35
C ALA A 325 -6.18 3.57 -10.23
N ALA A 326 -5.64 4.11 -11.32
CA ALA A 326 -5.03 5.44 -11.35
C ALA A 326 -6.08 6.57 -11.46
N LYS A 327 -6.53 7.10 -10.33
CA LYS A 327 -7.48 8.23 -10.25
C LYS A 327 -6.84 9.58 -10.59
N ASP A 328 -5.61 9.77 -10.14
CA ASP A 328 -4.71 10.82 -10.62
C ASP A 328 -3.56 10.13 -11.36
N ARG A 329 -3.68 10.06 -12.68
CA ARG A 329 -2.73 9.30 -13.51
C ARG A 329 -1.34 9.92 -13.52
N ALA A 330 -1.24 11.24 -13.47
CA ALA A 330 0.07 11.90 -13.46
C ALA A 330 0.83 11.54 -12.18
N SER A 331 0.19 11.71 -11.02
CA SER A 331 0.79 11.34 -9.74
C SER A 331 1.07 9.83 -9.62
N PHE A 332 0.16 8.99 -10.14
CA PHE A 332 0.36 7.54 -10.18
C PHE A 332 1.58 7.16 -11.04
N ASN A 333 1.76 7.76 -12.23
CA ASN A 333 2.93 7.53 -13.08
C ASN A 333 4.23 7.91 -12.37
N GLU A 334 4.26 9.05 -11.69
CA GLU A 334 5.44 9.49 -10.92
C GLU A 334 5.81 8.48 -9.84
N SER A 335 4.81 8.01 -9.09
CA SER A 335 5.00 7.05 -8.00
C SER A 335 5.47 5.69 -8.53
N VAL A 336 4.85 5.19 -9.59
CA VAL A 336 5.28 3.95 -10.27
C VAL A 336 6.71 4.05 -10.80
N LYS A 337 7.11 5.21 -11.34
CA LYS A 337 8.50 5.43 -11.77
C LYS A 337 9.47 5.50 -10.60
N ALA A 338 9.06 6.03 -9.45
CA ALA A 338 9.87 6.04 -8.23
C ALA A 338 10.10 4.60 -7.73
N ILE A 339 9.03 3.82 -7.55
CA ILE A 339 9.09 2.38 -7.21
C ILE A 339 9.90 1.60 -8.27
N GLY A 340 9.73 1.97 -9.54
CA GLY A 340 10.46 1.44 -10.68
C GLY A 340 11.99 1.60 -10.59
N LYS A 341 12.52 2.48 -9.74
CA LYS A 341 13.97 2.64 -9.51
C LYS A 341 14.52 1.78 -8.37
N TRP A 342 13.66 1.26 -7.49
CA TRP A 342 14.08 0.45 -6.36
C TRP A 342 14.62 -0.93 -6.77
N ASP A 343 15.52 -1.49 -5.98
CA ASP A 343 16.12 -2.80 -6.22
C ASP A 343 15.41 -3.88 -5.39
N PHE A 344 14.29 -4.41 -5.90
CA PHE A 344 13.55 -5.52 -5.29
C PHE A 344 13.58 -6.78 -6.16
N VAL A 345 13.68 -7.94 -5.52
CA VAL A 345 13.69 -9.26 -6.19
C VAL A 345 12.42 -10.06 -5.92
N LYS A 346 11.70 -9.71 -4.85
CA LYS A 346 10.48 -10.36 -4.36
C LYS A 346 9.38 -9.33 -4.12
N LEU A 347 8.12 -9.72 -4.28
CA LEU A 347 6.95 -8.87 -4.04
C LEU A 347 5.89 -9.65 -3.25
N ILE A 348 5.39 -9.02 -2.18
CA ILE A 348 4.35 -9.56 -1.31
C ILE A 348 3.09 -8.68 -1.46
N PRO A 349 2.07 -9.14 -2.19
CA PRO A 349 0.79 -8.44 -2.32
C PRO A 349 -0.15 -8.79 -1.16
N CYS A 350 -1.12 -7.91 -0.85
CA CYS A 350 -2.25 -8.28 0.01
C CYS A 350 -3.16 -9.34 -0.64
N HIS A 351 -3.24 -9.33 -1.97
CA HIS A 351 -4.15 -10.18 -2.75
C HIS A 351 -3.40 -11.01 -3.79
N GLY A 352 -3.53 -12.33 -3.69
CA GLY A 352 -2.81 -13.27 -4.54
C GLY A 352 -1.57 -13.90 -3.89
N ASP A 353 -0.85 -14.68 -4.68
CA ASP A 353 0.34 -15.40 -4.25
C ASP A 353 1.56 -14.47 -4.17
N VAL A 354 2.53 -14.82 -3.31
CA VAL A 354 3.81 -14.10 -3.24
C VAL A 354 4.60 -14.31 -4.53
N VAL A 355 5.16 -13.24 -5.08
CA VAL A 355 6.07 -13.31 -6.24
C VAL A 355 7.47 -13.57 -5.73
N GLU A 356 7.86 -14.84 -5.66
CA GLU A 356 9.12 -15.28 -5.02
C GLU A 356 10.38 -14.80 -5.77
N GLU A 357 10.31 -14.67 -7.10
CA GLU A 357 11.42 -14.31 -7.98
C GLU A 357 10.94 -13.41 -9.13
N ASN A 358 11.87 -12.70 -9.77
CA ASN A 358 11.61 -11.84 -10.93
C ASN A 358 10.52 -10.77 -10.70
N ALA A 359 10.31 -10.36 -9.45
CA ALA A 359 9.29 -9.37 -9.10
C ALA A 359 9.48 -8.05 -9.86
N LYS A 360 10.73 -7.64 -10.10
CA LYS A 360 11.04 -6.43 -10.88
C LYS A 360 10.57 -6.51 -12.32
N GLU A 361 10.73 -7.67 -12.94
CA GLU A 361 10.27 -7.91 -14.31
C GLU A 361 8.74 -7.89 -14.36
N MET A 362 8.07 -8.62 -13.47
CA MET A 362 6.61 -8.62 -13.37
C MET A 362 6.06 -7.21 -13.17
N PHE A 363 6.63 -6.44 -12.24
CA PHE A 363 6.25 -5.05 -12.01
C PHE A 363 6.41 -4.21 -13.27
N SER A 364 7.56 -4.33 -13.94
CA SER A 364 7.84 -3.58 -15.18
C SER A 364 6.89 -3.93 -16.32
N GLN A 365 6.51 -5.20 -16.41
CA GLN A 365 5.52 -5.67 -17.38
C GLN A 365 4.13 -5.12 -17.04
N VAL A 366 3.63 -5.30 -15.82
CA VAL A 366 2.29 -4.84 -15.39
C VAL A 366 2.13 -3.32 -15.51
N PHE A 367 3.18 -2.56 -15.21
CA PHE A 367 3.15 -1.10 -15.21
C PHE A 367 3.81 -0.44 -16.42
N GLU A 368 4.08 -1.19 -17.49
CA GLU A 368 4.77 -0.71 -18.71
C GLU A 368 4.21 0.64 -19.22
N TRP A 369 2.89 0.80 -19.25
CA TRP A 369 2.24 2.03 -19.74
C TRP A 369 2.55 3.23 -18.83
N HIS A 370 2.48 3.03 -17.52
CA HIS A 370 2.77 4.07 -16.53
C HIS A 370 4.26 4.43 -16.48
N LEU A 371 5.14 3.46 -16.69
CA LEU A 371 6.59 3.66 -16.75
C LEU A 371 7.02 4.47 -17.99
N ARG A 372 6.31 4.33 -19.11
CA ARG A 372 6.60 5.05 -20.37
C ARG A 372 5.90 6.41 -20.51
N ALA A 373 4.87 6.66 -19.71
CA ALA A 373 3.98 7.81 -19.85
C ALA A 373 4.62 9.15 -19.49
#